data_AF-A0A7C4I2P0-F1
#
_entry.id   AF-A0A7C4I2P0-F1
#
_cell.length_a   1.000
_cell.length_b   1.000
_cell.length_c   1.000
_cell.angle_alpha   90.00
_cell.angle_beta   90.00
_cell.angle_gamma   90.00
#
_symmetry.space_group_name_H-M   'P 1'
#
loop_
_entity.id
_entity.type
_entity.pdbx_description
1 polymer ?
#
loop_
_entity_poly.entity_id
_entity_poly.type
_entity_poly.pdbx_seq_one_letter_code
_entity_poly.pdbx_strand_id
1 'polypeptide(L)'
;MPIVEASHSVKLNGLRNRIKGKARVIALDEIDKLDGRELNDVLYLLKEIGKVGLIFISNTRKYLLNLDPRVDSKLGFNSINFPPYSNEEIMIILKHFPCPLPE
;
A
#
# COMPACT_ATOMS: atom_id res chain seq x y z
N MET A 1 6.34 -38.76 17.34
CA MET A 1 6.79 -37.36 17.35
C MET A 1 5.57 -36.44 17.25
N PRO A 2 5.03 -35.90 18.37
CA PRO A 2 3.89 -34.97 18.31
C PRO A 2 4.11 -33.59 18.95
N ILE A 3 5.25 -33.31 19.57
CA ILE A 3 5.42 -32.12 20.43
C ILE A 3 5.71 -30.83 19.65
N VAL A 4 6.25 -30.92 18.43
CA VAL A 4 6.75 -29.75 17.67
C VAL A 4 5.62 -28.98 16.95
N GLU A 5 4.57 -29.66 16.45
CA GLU A 5 3.46 -29.02 15.73
C GLU A 5 2.54 -28.18 16.64
N ALA A 6 2.43 -28.55 17.92
CA ALA A 6 1.56 -27.84 18.87
C ALA A 6 2.06 -26.43 19.21
N SER A 7 3.37 -26.17 19.12
CA SER A 7 3.94 -24.88 19.51
C SER A 7 3.70 -23.77 18.45
N HIS A 8 3.58 -24.15 17.18
CA HIS A 8 3.33 -23.21 16.08
C HIS A 8 1.87 -22.73 16.08
N SER A 9 0.91 -23.62 16.36
CA SER A 9 -0.52 -23.30 16.35
C SER A 9 -0.95 -22.37 17.49
N VAL A 10 -0.32 -22.47 18.67
CA VAL A 10 -0.59 -21.59 19.82
C VAL A 10 -0.09 -20.16 19.56
N LYS A 11 1.10 -19.99 18.98
CA LYS A 11 1.63 -18.67 18.59
C LYS A 11 0.79 -18.02 17.49
N LEU A 12 0.35 -18.81 16.50
CA LEU A 12 -0.56 -18.35 15.45
C LEU A 12 -1.93 -17.93 16.00
N ASN A 13 -2.47 -18.64 16.98
CA ASN A 13 -3.72 -18.24 17.65
C ASN A 13 -3.58 -16.97 18.49
N GLY A 14 -2.44 -16.78 19.16
CA GLY A 14 -2.13 -15.54 19.91
C GLY A 14 -2.03 -14.31 18.99
N LEU A 15 -1.40 -14.47 17.83
CA LEU A 15 -1.32 -13.44 16.80
C LEU A 15 -2.70 -13.18 16.18
N ARG A 16 -3.44 -14.24 15.80
CA ARG A 16 -4.79 -14.15 15.24
C ARG A 16 -5.78 -13.46 16.18
N ASN A 17 -5.67 -13.66 17.50
CA ASN A 17 -6.52 -12.98 18.49
C ASN A 17 -6.12 -11.52 18.76
N ARG A 18 -4.85 -11.13 18.57
CA ARG A 18 -4.44 -9.71 18.62
C ARG A 18 -4.82 -8.93 17.36
N ILE A 19 -5.03 -9.62 16.25
CA ILE A 19 -5.33 -9.06 14.92
C ILE A 19 -6.83 -9.04 14.61
N LYS A 20 -7.64 -9.89 15.26
CA LYS A 20 -9.10 -9.89 15.10
C LYS A 20 -9.69 -8.50 15.41
N GLY A 21 -10.24 -7.88 14.37
CA GLY A 21 -11.13 -6.71 14.48
C GLY A 21 -10.51 -5.35 14.17
N LYS A 22 -9.19 -5.24 14.00
CA LYS A 22 -8.56 -3.94 13.68
C LYS A 22 -8.36 -3.79 12.17
N ALA A 23 -9.00 -2.78 11.60
CA ALA A 23 -8.72 -2.36 10.24
C ALA A 23 -7.26 -1.88 10.14
N ARG A 24 -6.58 -2.20 9.04
CA ARG A 24 -5.21 -1.77 8.76
C ARG A 24 -5.19 -0.92 7.51
N VAL A 25 -4.29 0.05 7.45
CA VAL A 25 -4.00 0.80 6.22
C VAL A 25 -2.56 0.54 5.85
N ILE A 26 -2.32 0.21 4.58
CA ILE A 26 -0.98 -0.03 4.03
C ILE A 26 -0.80 0.91 2.86
N ALA A 27 0.22 1.75 2.92
CA ALA A 27 0.63 2.62 1.84
C ALA A 27 1.88 2.04 1.17
N LEU A 28 1.81 1.84 -0.14
CA LEU A 28 2.95 1.42 -0.96
C LEU A 28 3.30 2.58 -1.88
N ASP A 29 4.54 3.06 -1.76
CA ASP A 29 5.10 4.11 -2.60
C ASP A 29 5.97 3.51 -3.72
N GLU A 30 6.14 4.26 -4.80
CA GLU A 30 6.92 3.89 -5.98
C GLU A 30 6.57 2.51 -6.54
N ILE A 31 5.27 2.17 -6.56
CA ILE A 31 4.79 0.83 -6.95
C ILE A 31 5.08 0.51 -8.43
N ASP A 32 5.39 1.51 -9.25
CA ASP A 32 5.85 1.35 -10.62
C ASP A 32 7.28 0.78 -10.74
N LYS A 33 8.02 0.69 -9.63
CA LYS A 33 9.30 -0.03 -9.57
C LYS A 33 9.13 -1.55 -9.41
N LEU A 34 7.97 -2.01 -8.95
CA LEU A 34 7.70 -3.44 -8.79
C LEU A 34 7.30 -4.05 -10.13
N ASP A 35 7.85 -5.22 -10.42
CA ASP A 35 7.43 -6.00 -11.58
C ASP A 35 6.02 -6.55 -11.37
N GLY A 36 5.31 -6.83 -12.47
CA GLY A 36 3.93 -7.33 -12.41
C GLY A 36 3.74 -8.59 -11.55
N ARG A 37 4.74 -9.47 -11.49
CA ARG A 37 4.68 -10.67 -10.63
C ARG A 37 4.78 -10.31 -9.15
N GLU A 38 5.75 -9.49 -8.78
CA GLU A 38 5.96 -9.05 -7.40
C GLU A 38 4.75 -8.29 -6.86
N LEU A 39 4.17 -7.43 -7.69
CA LEU A 39 2.94 -6.71 -7.34
C LEU A 39 1.77 -7.67 -7.07
N ASN A 40 1.58 -8.69 -7.92
CA ASN A 40 0.52 -9.68 -7.73
C ASN A 40 0.75 -10.52 -6.45
N ASP A 41 2.00 -10.88 -6.14
CA ASP A 41 2.34 -11.61 -4.91
C ASP A 41 2.06 -10.78 -3.66
N VAL A 42 2.43 -9.49 -3.67
CA VAL A 42 2.12 -8.55 -2.59
C VAL A 42 0.60 -8.42 -2.44
N LEU A 43 -0.14 -8.21 -3.53
CA LEU A 43 -1.60 -8.11 -3.50
C LEU A 43 -2.27 -9.37 -2.95
N TYR A 44 -1.73 -10.55 -3.28
CA TYR A 44 -2.22 -11.83 -2.77
C TYR A 44 -2.00 -11.95 -1.26
N LEU A 45 -0.79 -11.64 -0.78
CA LEU A 45 -0.47 -11.65 0.64
C LEU A 45 -1.36 -10.67 1.41
N LEU A 46 -1.56 -9.46 0.89
CA LEU A 46 -2.36 -8.42 1.53
C LEU A 46 -3.85 -8.81 1.62
N LYS A 47 -4.35 -9.56 0.65
CA LYS A 47 -5.71 -10.09 0.64
C LYS A 47 -5.95 -11.11 1.76
N GLU A 48 -4.95 -11.93 2.11
CA GLU A 48 -5.08 -12.90 3.22
C GLU A 48 -5.17 -12.23 4.60
N ILE A 49 -4.69 -10.99 4.73
CA ILE A 49 -4.62 -10.25 5.99
C ILE A 49 -5.99 -9.70 6.44
N GLY A 50 -7.04 -9.76 5.60
CA GLY A 50 -8.42 -9.43 5.97
C GLY A 50 -8.80 -7.96 5.74
N LYS A 51 -9.36 -7.26 6.75
CA LYS A 51 -9.80 -5.85 6.64
C LYS A 51 -8.60 -4.89 6.51
N VAL A 52 -8.11 -4.74 5.29
CA VAL A 52 -6.98 -3.86 4.94
C VAL A 52 -7.43 -2.82 3.90
N GLY A 53 -7.16 -1.54 4.15
CA GLY A 53 -7.20 -0.47 3.16
C GLY A 53 -5.83 -0.32 2.51
N LEU A 54 -5.80 -0.23 1.19
CA LEU A 54 -4.57 -0.09 0.42
C LEU A 54 -4.50 1.29 -0.23
N ILE A 55 -3.34 1.93 -0.13
CA ILE A 55 -3.03 3.20 -0.80
C ILE A 55 -1.80 2.94 -1.66
N PHE A 56 -1.94 3.09 -2.97
CA PHE A 56 -0.83 2.94 -3.91
C PHE A 56 -0.46 4.30 -4.48
N ILE A 57 0.83 4.62 -4.40
CA ILE A 57 1.42 5.84 -4.93
C ILE A 57 2.34 5.41 -6.07
N SER A 58 2.16 6.07 -7.21
CA SER A 58 2.87 5.75 -8.45
C SER A 58 3.00 7.00 -9.30
N ASN A 59 4.12 7.14 -9.98
CA ASN A 59 4.29 8.18 -10.99
C ASN A 59 3.62 7.82 -12.32
N THR A 60 3.36 6.52 -12.56
CA THR A 60 2.76 6.04 -13.80
C THR A 60 1.58 5.10 -13.54
N ARG A 61 0.66 5.00 -14.51
CA ARG A 61 -0.47 4.04 -14.44
C ARG A 61 -0.10 2.64 -14.95
N LYS A 62 1.18 2.36 -15.19
CA LYS A 62 1.64 1.09 -15.79
C LYS A 62 1.27 -0.13 -14.93
N TYR A 63 1.20 0.05 -13.61
CA TYR A 63 0.83 -1.02 -12.68
C TYR A 63 -0.55 -1.62 -13.01
N LEU A 64 -1.52 -0.83 -13.52
CA LEU A 64 -2.85 -1.31 -13.88
C LEU A 64 -2.83 -2.35 -15.01
N LEU A 65 -1.85 -2.27 -15.92
CA LEU A 65 -1.72 -3.22 -17.03
C LEU A 65 -1.25 -4.61 -16.56
N ASN A 66 -0.58 -4.65 -15.42
CA ASN A 66 0.05 -5.86 -14.89
C ASN A 66 -0.79 -6.54 -13.80
N LEU A 67 -1.91 -5.94 -13.39
CA LEU A 67 -2.81 -6.52 -12.40
C LEU A 67 -3.65 -7.66 -13.00
N ASP A 68 -3.77 -8.77 -12.26
CA ASP A 68 -4.72 -9.83 -12.62
C ASP A 68 -6.16 -9.25 -12.58
N PRO A 69 -6.99 -9.46 -13.64
CA PRO A 69 -8.38 -8.98 -13.70
C PRO A 69 -9.24 -9.33 -12.48
N ARG A 70 -8.94 -10.44 -11.80
CA ARG A 70 -9.65 -10.90 -10.59
C ARG A 70 -9.34 -10.03 -9.37
N VAL A 71 -8.15 -9.46 -9.35
CA VAL A 71 -7.66 -8.58 -8.28
C VAL A 71 -8.25 -7.19 -8.50
N ASP A 72 -8.22 -6.70 -9.74
CA ASP A 72 -8.82 -5.42 -10.13
C ASP A 72 -10.32 -5.34 -9.83
N SER A 73 -11.09 -6.36 -10.24
CA SER A 73 -12.53 -6.42 -9.99
C SER A 73 -12.95 -6.44 -8.52
N LYS A 74 -12.09 -6.96 -7.63
CA LYS A 74 -12.39 -7.09 -6.19
C LYS A 74 -11.89 -5.92 -5.34
N LEU A 75 -10.82 -5.24 -5.77
CA LEU A 75 -10.27 -4.11 -5.06
C LEU A 75 -11.00 -2.80 -5.38
N GLY A 76 -11.61 -2.68 -6.57
CA GLY A 76 -12.37 -1.50 -6.95
C GLY A 76 -11.51 -0.23 -6.81
N PHE A 77 -10.32 -0.25 -7.40
CA PHE A 77 -9.35 0.83 -7.25
C PHE A 77 -9.96 2.18 -7.65
N ASN A 78 -10.01 3.10 -6.70
CA ASN A 78 -10.30 4.50 -6.97
C ASN A 78 -8.98 5.23 -7.16
N SER A 79 -8.65 5.53 -8.41
CA SER A 79 -7.43 6.29 -8.72
C SER A 79 -7.67 7.78 -8.55
N ILE A 80 -6.74 8.48 -7.90
CA ILE A 80 -6.72 9.94 -7.79
C ILE A 80 -5.51 10.44 -8.58
N ASN A 81 -5.73 11.40 -9.47
CA ASN A 81 -4.66 11.99 -10.27
C ASN A 81 -4.17 13.28 -9.60
N PHE A 82 -2.87 13.37 -9.31
CA PHE A 82 -2.24 14.57 -8.78
C PHE A 82 -1.59 15.34 -9.95
N PRO A 83 -2.20 16.45 -10.43
CA PRO A 83 -1.59 17.27 -11.47
C PRO A 83 -0.35 18.00 -10.93
N PRO A 84 0.55 18.47 -11.80
CA PRO A 84 1.59 19.40 -11.39
C PRO A 84 0.97 20.69 -10.83
N TYR A 85 1.62 21.27 -9.83
CA TYR A 85 1.19 22.52 -9.23
C TYR A 85 1.23 23.68 -10.24
N SER A 86 0.27 24.60 -10.15
CA SER A 86 0.30 25.89 -10.86
C SER A 86 1.40 26.79 -10.32
N ASN A 87 1.77 27.84 -11.07
CA ASN A 87 2.74 28.82 -10.62
C ASN A 87 2.29 29.49 -9.30
N GLU A 88 1.00 29.79 -9.16
CA GLU A 88 0.43 30.38 -7.95
C GLU A 88 0.53 29.41 -6.76
N GLU A 89 0.22 28.12 -6.97
CA GLU A 89 0.35 27.08 -5.94
C GLU A 89 1.80 26.90 -5.49
N ILE A 90 2.74 26.88 -6.44
CA ILE A 90 4.19 26.83 -6.14
C ILE A 90 4.58 28.04 -5.30
N MET A 91 4.14 29.26 -5.65
CA MET A 91 4.43 30.45 -4.87
C MET A 91 3.84 30.40 -3.45
N ILE A 92 2.66 29.81 -3.28
CA ILE A 92 2.06 29.58 -1.96
C ILE A 92 2.90 28.57 -1.16
N ILE A 93 3.31 27.46 -1.76
CA ILE A 93 4.16 26.44 -1.14
C ILE A 93 5.49 27.06 -0.70
N LEU A 94 6.16 27.83 -1.55
CA LEU A 94 7.43 28.48 -1.23
C LEU A 94 7.29 29.52 -0.11
N LYS A 95 6.18 30.26 -0.05
CA LYS A 95 5.89 31.16 1.08
C LYS A 95 5.66 30.42 2.39
N HIS A 96 5.05 29.23 2.33
CA HIS A 96 4.79 28.40 3.50
C HIS A 96 6.05 27.67 4.01
N PHE A 97 6.94 27.28 3.10
CA PHE A 97 8.25 26.70 3.38
C PHE A 97 9.36 27.69 3.01
N PRO A 98 9.50 28.81 3.75
CA PRO A 98 10.55 29.77 3.48
C PRO A 98 11.90 29.06 3.64
N CYS A 99 12.64 28.98 2.55
CA CYS A 99 14.02 28.53 2.62
C CYS A 99 14.80 29.58 3.42
N PRO A 100 15.43 29.23 4.56
CA PRO A 100 16.28 30.18 5.25
C PRO A 100 17.41 30.57 4.29
N LEU A 101 17.58 31.88 4.07
CA LEU A 101 18.73 32.37 3.33
C LEU A 101 20.00 31.97 4.10
N PRO A 102 21.03 31.43 3.44
CA PRO A 102 22.32 31.26 4.10
C PRO A 102 22.82 32.63 4.57
N GLU A 103 23.29 32.70 5.81
CA GLU A 103 23.96 33.89 6.40
C GLU A 103 25.23 34.26 5.63
#